data_AF-A0A0F2CZY5-F1
#
_entry.id   AF-A0A0F2CZY5-F1
#
_cell.length_a   1.000
_cell.length_b   1.000
_cell.length_c   1.000
_cell.angle_alpha   90.00
_cell.angle_beta   90.00
_cell.angle_gamma   90.00
#
_symmetry.space_group_name_H-M   'P 1'
#
loop_
_entity.id
_entity.type
_entity.pdbx_description
1 polymer ?
#
loop_
_entity_poly.entity_id
_entity_poly.type
_entity_poly.pdbx_seq_one_letter_code
_entity_poly.pdbx_strand_id
1 'polypeptide(L)' 'MGNPNQVAEKLIRMIEDLDLDRFMLHLPLGSMPHDQVLRAIELFGTQVAPKVRAYFAMKERI' A
#
# COMPACT_ATOMS: atom_id res chain seq x y z
N MET A 1 3.39 -9.90 0.03
CA MET A 1 4.68 -10.12 -0.65
C MET A 1 4.47 -10.01 -2.16
N GLY A 2 5.09 -9.05 -2.82
CA GLY A 2 4.90 -8.76 -4.25
C GLY A 2 5.58 -7.44 -4.62
N ASN A 3 5.60 -7.08 -5.91
CA ASN A 3 6.14 -5.79 -6.34
C ASN A 3 5.19 -4.62 -5.96
N PRO A 4 5.63 -3.35 -5.95
CA PRO A 4 4.80 -2.22 -5.55
C PRO A 4 3.47 -2.09 -6.32
N ASN A 5 3.42 -2.48 -7.60
CA ASN A 5 2.19 -2.42 -8.40
C ASN A 5 1.17 -3.45 -7.92
N GLN A 6 1.61 -4.68 -7.70
CA GLN A 6 0.76 -5.75 -7.18
C GLN A 6 0.23 -5.45 -5.78
N VAL A 7 1.05 -4.79 -4.95
CA VAL A 7 0.63 -4.36 -3.61
C VAL A 7 -0.43 -3.26 -3.71
N ALA A 8 -0.23 -2.25 -4.56
CA ALA A 8 -1.21 -1.19 -4.77
C ALA A 8 -2.55 -1.73 -5.29
N GLU A 9 -2.53 -2.62 -6.27
CA GLU A 9 -3.74 -3.25 -6.82
C GLU A 9 -4.51 -4.05 -5.76
N LYS A 10 -3.80 -4.85 -4.95
CA LYS A 10 -4.43 -5.58 -3.84
C LYS A 10 -5.04 -4.65 -2.81
N LEU A 11 -4.38 -3.53 -2.52
CA LEU A 11 -4.85 -2.57 -1.52
C LEU A 11 -6.10 -1.85 -2.00
N ILE A 12 -6.15 -1.46 -3.28
CA ILE A 12 -7.35 -0.87 -3.91
C ILE A 12 -8.52 -1.84 -3.82
N ARG A 13 -8.34 -3.09 -4.29
CA ARG A 13 -9.40 -4.10 -4.23
C ARG A 13 -9.90 -4.32 -2.80
N MET A 14 -8.98 -4.43 -1.85
CA MET A 14 -9.34 -4.65 -0.45
C MET A 14 -10.10 -3.46 0.17
N ILE A 15 -9.74 -2.22 -0.19
CA ILE A 15 -10.48 -1.03 0.24
C ILE A 15 -11.89 -1.02 -0.35
N GLU A 16 -12.04 -1.38 -1.63
CA GLU A 16 -13.34 -1.42 -2.30
C GLU A 16 -14.25 -2.55 -1.79
N ASP A 17 -13.70 -3.75 -1.64
CA ASP A 17 -14.45 -4.94 -1.24
C ASP A 17 -14.94 -4.86 0.21
N LEU A 18 -14.20 -4.15 1.07
CA LEU A 18 -14.44 -4.08 2.52
C LEU A 18 -14.84 -2.69 3.02
N ASP A 19 -14.96 -1.70 2.13
CA ASP A 19 -15.31 -0.30 2.43
C ASP A 19 -14.44 0.30 3.55
N LEU A 20 -13.12 0.29 3.34
CA LEU A 20 -12.13 0.69 4.36
C LEU A 20 -11.70 2.15 4.22
N ASP A 21 -11.85 2.93 5.30
CA ASP A 21 -11.32 4.30 5.36
C ASP A 21 -9.85 4.37 5.81
N ARG A 22 -9.31 3.27 6.37
CA ARG A 22 -7.97 3.24 6.96
C ARG A 22 -7.28 1.90 6.77
N PHE A 23 -6.04 1.95 6.30
CA PHE A 23 -5.13 0.81 6.20
C PHE A 23 -3.92 1.00 7.13
N MET A 24 -3.60 -0.03 7.91
CA MET A 24 -2.39 -0.08 8.74
C MET A 24 -1.46 -1.17 8.25
N LEU A 25 -0.19 -0.82 8.04
CA LEU A 25 0.86 -1.76 7.64
C LEU A 25 1.71 -2.13 8.85
N HIS A 26 1.72 -3.40 9.24
CA HIS A 26 2.57 -3.89 10.31
C HIS A 26 3.93 -4.35 9.78
N LEU A 27 4.99 -3.71 10.26
CA LEU A 27 6.40 -4.03 10.00
C LEU A 27 7.20 -3.80 11.29
N PRO A 28 8.27 -4.59 11.57
CA PRO A 28 8.76 -5.76 10.83
C PRO A 28 7.94 -7.03 11.06
N LEU A 29 8.01 -7.97 10.11
CA LEU A 29 7.47 -9.32 10.30
C LEU A 29 8.58 -10.25 10.82
N GLY A 30 8.61 -10.49 12.13
CA GLY A 30 9.66 -11.31 12.76
C GLY A 30 11.04 -10.65 12.72
N SER A 31 12.10 -11.44 12.50
CA SER A 31 13.50 -11.02 12.52
C SER A 31 13.96 -10.36 11.20
N MET A 32 13.13 -9.49 10.59
CA MET A 32 13.52 -8.81 9.35
C MET A 32 14.72 -7.89 9.58
N PRO A 33 15.74 -7.92 8.69
CA PRO A 33 16.83 -6.95 8.70
C PRO A 33 16.32 -5.51 8.60
N HIS A 34 16.95 -4.59 9.35
CA HIS A 34 16.51 -3.20 9.46
C HIS A 34 16.48 -2.46 8.10
N ASP A 35 17.47 -2.71 7.25
CA ASP A 35 17.57 -2.16 5.90
C ASP A 35 16.37 -2.57 5.01
N GLN A 36 15.91 -3.81 5.14
CA GLN A 36 14.72 -4.29 4.41
C GLN A 36 13.44 -3.63 4.92
N VAL A 37 13.34 -3.37 6.22
CA VAL A 37 12.21 -2.64 6.80
C VAL A 37 12.17 -1.21 6.27
N LEU A 38 13.31 -0.50 6.30
CA LEU A 38 13.41 0.85 5.76
C LEU A 38 13.06 0.90 4.27
N ARG A 39 13.58 -0.05 3.48
CA ARG A 39 13.25 -0.17 2.05
C ARG A 39 11.76 -0.43 1.81
N ALA A 40 11.11 -1.26 2.64
CA ALA A 40 9.69 -1.50 2.52
C ALA A 40 8.86 -0.23 2.82
N ILE A 41 9.27 0.54 3.84
CA ILE A 41 8.65 1.84 4.18
C ILE A 41 8.81 2.82 3.01
N GLU A 42 10.02 2.93 2.45
CA GLU A 42 10.31 3.82 1.32
C GLU A 42 9.47 3.46 0.09
N LEU A 43 9.45 2.19 -0.31
CA LEU A 43 8.66 1.72 -1.45
C LEU A 43 7.16 1.94 -1.23
N PHE A 44 6.67 1.72 0.00
CA PHE A 44 5.27 1.98 0.32
C PHE A 44 4.95 3.47 0.18
N GLY A 45 5.77 4.36 0.75
CA GLY A 45 5.56 5.80 0.73
C GLY A 45 5.71 6.44 -0.65
N THR A 46 6.67 5.97 -1.46
CA THR A 46 7.02 6.60 -2.75
C THR A 46 6.32 5.97 -3.95
N GLN A 47 5.92 4.69 -3.87
CA GLN A 47 5.33 3.99 -5.03
C GLN A 47 3.92 3.49 -4.77
N VAL A 48 3.64 2.89 -3.62
CA VAL A 48 2.32 2.26 -3.36
C VAL A 48 1.28 3.31 -2.98
N ALA A 49 1.54 4.10 -1.94
CA ALA A 49 0.59 5.07 -1.41
C ALA A 49 0.13 6.11 -2.45
N PRO A 50 1.02 6.68 -3.31
CA PRO A 50 0.58 7.62 -4.34
C PRO A 50 -0.37 6.98 -5.36
N LYS A 51 -0.13 5.73 -5.77
CA LYS A 51 -0.98 5.03 -6.75
C LYS A 51 -2.38 4.77 -6.23
N VAL A 52 -2.47 4.34 -4.98
CA VAL A 52 -3.75 4.10 -4.30
C VAL A 52 -4.52 5.42 -4.16
N ARG A 53 -3.86 6.49 -3.70
CA ARG A 53 -4.51 7.81 -3.58
C ARG A 53 -4.98 8.35 -4.93
N ALA A 54 -4.16 8.23 -5.98
CA ALA A 54 -4.52 8.69 -7.32
C ALA A 54 -5.73 7.94 -7.87
N TYR A 55 -5.84 6.63 -7.62
CA TYR A 55 -6.99 5.82 -8.02
C TYR A 55 -8.29 6.35 -7.41
N PHE A 56 -8.35 6.50 -6.08
CA PHE A 56 -9.55 6.98 -5.41
C PHE A 56 -9.88 8.43 -5.73
N ALA A 57 -8.87 9.30 -5.86
CA ALA A 57 -9.07 10.68 -6.31
C ALA A 57 -9.61 10.77 -7.74
N MET A 58 -9.32 9.81 -8.61
CA MET A 58 -9.90 9.73 -9.96
C MET A 58 -11.33 9.17 -9.93
N LYS A 59 -11.59 8.20 -9.06
CA LYS A 59 -12.92 7.58 -8.90
C LYS A 59 -13.96 8.57 -8.36
N GLU A 60 -13.60 9.41 -7.38
CA GLU A 60 -14.50 10.44 -6.83
C GLU A 60 -14.91 11.53 -7.84
N ARG A 61 -14.20 11.64 -8.98
CA ARG A 61 -14.48 12.64 -10.02
C ARG A 61 -15.46 12.15 -11.08
N ILE A 62 -15.91 10.90 -10.98
CA ILE A 62 -16.88 10.23 -11.88
C ILE A 62 -18.18 10.06 -11.12
#